data_AF-A0A349K6T6-F1
#
_entry.id   AF-A0A349K6T6-F1
#
_cell.length_a   1.000
_cell.length_b   1.000
_cell.length_c   1.000
_cell.angle_alpha   90.00
_cell.angle_beta   90.00
_cell.angle_gamma   90.00
#
_symmetry.space_group_name_H-M   'P 1'
#
loop_
_entity.id
_entity.type
_entity.pdbx_description
1 polymer ?
#
loop_
_entity_poly.entity_id
_entity_poly.type
_entity_poly.pdbx_seq_one_letter_code
_entity_poly.pdbx_strand_id
1 'polypeptide(L)' 'MVDSNKWGMVVDVDRCTGCQGCVVACQSENNIPINLEEHFNQRRAIQWIRIERYWEGEYPDVKARFIPIMCQHCG' A
#
# COMPACT_ATOMS: atom_id res chain seq x y z
N MET A 1 15.35 18.60 26.62
CA MET A 1 14.29 17.72 26.08
C MET A 1 14.98 16.78 25.11
N VAL A 2 15.37 15.60 25.58
CA VAL A 2 15.91 14.56 24.70
C VAL A 2 14.69 13.92 24.06
N ASP A 3 14.31 14.38 22.88
CA ASP A 3 13.33 13.68 22.06
C ASP A 3 13.72 13.88 20.60
N SER A 4 14.16 12.80 19.96
CA SER A 4 13.51 12.42 18.70
C SER A 4 14.02 11.04 18.31
N ASN A 5 13.27 10.02 18.72
CA ASN A 5 13.41 8.73 18.08
C ASN A 5 13.25 8.93 16.56
N LYS A 6 14.21 8.43 15.78
CA LYS A 6 14.09 8.36 14.33
C LYS A 6 13.27 7.13 13.97
N TRP A 7 12.01 7.33 13.61
CA TRP A 7 11.13 6.25 13.19
C TRP A 7 11.39 5.86 11.75
N GLY A 8 11.37 4.55 11.49
CA GLY A 8 11.46 3.98 10.16
C GLY A 8 10.55 2.76 10.06
N MET A 9 10.15 2.45 8.83
CA MET A 9 9.34 1.28 8.52
C MET A 9 10.05 0.47 7.45
N VAL A 10 10.15 -0.84 7.65
CA VAL A 10 10.69 -1.78 6.66
C VAL A 10 9.61 -2.81 6.37
N VAL A 11 9.35 -3.03 5.08
CA VAL A 11 8.36 -4.00 4.60
C VAL A 11 9.10 -5.10 3.85
N ASP A 12 8.92 -6.34 4.30
CA ASP A 12 9.36 -7.54 3.59
C ASP A 12 8.37 -7.85 2.46
N VAL A 13 8.75 -7.49 1.24
CA VAL A 13 7.91 -7.65 0.03
C VAL A 13 7.77 -9.10 -0.40
N ASP A 14 8.70 -9.99 -0.02
CA ASP A 14 8.65 -11.41 -0.41
C ASP A 14 7.56 -12.16 0.35
N ARG A 15 7.16 -11.63 1.52
CA ARG A 15 6.02 -12.14 2.31
C ARG A 15 4.69 -11.50 1.95
N CYS A 16 4.67 -10.48 1.09
CA CYS A 16 3.42 -9.81 0.73
C CYS A 16 2.62 -10.65 -0.26
N THR A 17 1.44 -11.11 0.16
CA THR A 17 0.52 -11.91 -0.68
C THR A 17 -0.56 -11.09 -1.37
N GLY A 18 -0.58 -9.77 -1.15
CA GLY A 18 -1.62 -8.89 -1.69
C GLY A 18 -2.96 -8.95 -0.96
N CYS A 19 -2.99 -9.37 0.31
CA CYS A 19 -4.22 -9.59 1.08
C CYS A 19 -5.06 -8.32 1.38
N GLN A 20 -4.56 -7.12 1.07
CA GLN A 20 -5.22 -5.81 1.34
C GLN A 20 -5.50 -5.49 2.82
N GLY A 21 -5.05 -6.32 3.77
CA GLY A 21 -5.27 -6.08 5.20
C GLY A 21 -4.68 -4.76 5.70
N CYS A 22 -3.48 -4.40 5.23
CA CYS A 22 -2.85 -3.12 5.59
C CYS A 22 -3.60 -1.89 5.06
N VAL A 23 -4.27 -2.01 3.91
CA VAL A 23 -5.08 -0.93 3.31
C VAL A 23 -6.32 -0.68 4.14
N VAL A 24 -7.05 -1.74 4.50
CA VAL A 24 -8.25 -1.63 5.35
C VAL A 24 -7.89 -1.17 6.76
N ALA A 25 -6.80 -1.66 7.34
CA ALA A 25 -6.33 -1.21 8.64
C ALA A 25 -6.00 0.29 8.65
N CYS A 26 -5.28 0.78 7.64
CA CYS A 26 -4.97 2.21 7.52
C CYS A 26 -6.23 3.06 7.35
N GLN A 27 -7.20 2.58 6.56
CA GLN A 27 -8.49 3.24 6.38
C GLN A 27 -9.27 3.36 7.70
N SER A 28 -9.35 2.26 8.46
CA SER A 28 -10.05 2.22 9.75
C SER A 28 -9.37 3.09 10.81
N GLU A 29 -8.05 3.06 10.88
CA GLU A 29 -7.29 3.79 11.92
C GLU A 29 -7.28 5.30 11.65
N ASN A 30 -7.18 5.71 10.39
CA ASN A 30 -6.97 7.11 10.01
C ASN A 30 -8.25 7.80 9.49
N ASN A 31 -9.42 7.15 9.66
CA ASN A 31 -10.71 7.67 9.21
C ASN A 31 -10.73 8.09 7.73
N ILE A 32 -10.06 7.31 6.88
CA ILE A 32 -10.02 7.59 5.44
C ILE A 32 -11.43 7.30 4.86
N PRO A 33 -12.04 8.24 4.13
CA PRO A 33 -13.38 8.04 3.58
C PRO A 33 -13.43 6.85 2.62
N ILE A 34 -14.60 6.22 2.54
CA ILE A 34 -14.86 5.15 1.56
C ILE A 34 -14.82 5.75 0.15
N ASN A 35 -14.18 5.03 -0.76
CA ASN A 35 -14.14 5.41 -2.17
C ASN A 35 -15.50 5.18 -2.82
N LEU A 36 -16.08 6.25 -3.37
CA LEU A 36 -17.25 6.15 -4.25
C LEU A 36 -16.81 5.66 -5.64
N GLU A 37 -17.66 4.86 -6.27
CA GLU A 37 -17.39 4.28 -7.60
C GLU A 37 -17.03 5.35 -8.64
N GLU A 38 -17.77 6.47 -8.65
CA GLU A 38 -17.53 7.59 -9.56
C GLU A 38 -16.10 8.15 -9.44
N HIS A 39 -15.66 8.46 -8.21
CA HIS A 39 -14.32 9.01 -7.96
C HIS A 39 -13.22 7.98 -8.20
N PHE A 40 -13.48 6.71 -7.87
CA PHE A 40 -12.55 5.62 -8.12
C PHE A 40 -12.27 5.48 -9.62
N ASN A 41 -13.31 5.49 -10.46
CA ASN A 41 -13.19 5.42 -11.92
C ASN A 41 -12.45 6.62 -12.52
N GLN A 42 -12.46 7.77 -11.84
CA GLN A 42 -11.67 8.96 -12.19
C GLN A 42 -10.23 8.90 -11.69
N ARG A 43 -9.77 7.75 -11.16
CA ARG A 43 -8.44 7.57 -10.55
C ARG A 43 -8.20 8.46 -9.32
N ARG A 44 -9.26 8.73 -8.56
CA ARG A 44 -9.22 9.54 -7.33
C ARG A 44 -9.52 8.70 -6.10
N ALA A 45 -8.98 7.49 -6.05
CA ALA A 45 -9.07 6.64 -4.87
C ALA A 45 -8.28 7.29 -3.72
N ILE A 46 -8.92 7.43 -2.57
CA ILE A 46 -8.35 7.96 -1.34
C ILE A 46 -7.79 6.77 -0.56
N GLN A 47 -6.47 6.59 -0.64
CA GLN A 47 -5.72 5.52 0.03
C GLN A 47 -4.32 6.06 0.38
N TRP A 48 -3.92 5.95 1.65
CA TRP A 48 -2.57 6.37 2.09
C TRP A 48 -1.52 5.27 1.90
N ILE A 49 -1.95 4.02 1.96
CA ILE A 49 -1.20 2.84 1.57
C ILE A 49 -2.01 2.10 0.50
N ARG A 50 -1.34 1.64 -0.54
CA ARG A 50 -1.92 0.82 -1.61
C ARG A 50 -0.98 -0.33 -1.94
N ILE A 51 -1.53 -1.42 -2.48
CA ILE A 51 -0.71 -2.56 -2.93
C ILE A 51 -0.64 -2.52 -4.44
N GLU A 52 0.56 -2.34 -4.98
CA GLU A 52 0.83 -2.47 -6.41
C GLU A 52 1.12 -3.92 -6.76
N ARG A 53 0.54 -4.38 -7.87
CA ARG A 53 0.77 -5.71 -8.42
C ARG A 53 1.57 -5.58 -9.71
N TYR A 54 2.75 -6.20 -9.73
CA TYR A 54 3.59 -6.33 -10.91
C TYR A 54 3.55 -7.78 -11.41
N TRP A 55 3.48 -7.94 -12.73
CA TRP A 55 3.58 -9.24 -13.37
C TRP A 55 5.01 -9.42 -13.89
N GLU A 56 5.63 -10.53 -13.53
CA GLU A 56 6.98 -10.88 -13.94
C GLU A 56 6.95 -12.20 -14.72
N GLY A 57 7.77 -12.31 -15.76
CA GLY A 57 7.84 -13.50 -16.63
C GLY A 57 6.90 -13.46 -17.84
N GLU A 58 6.93 -14.54 -18.62
CA GLU A 58 6.10 -14.74 -19.80
C GLU A 58 5.24 -15.99 -19.62
N TYR A 59 4.09 -16.06 -20.31
CA TYR A 59 3.23 -17.23 -20.26
C TYR A 59 3.98 -18.50 -20.73
N PRO A 60 3.87 -19.64 -20.01
CA PRO A 60 2.99 -19.93 -18.87
C PRO A 60 3.58 -19.57 -17.49
N ASP A 61 4.84 -19.19 -17.41
CA ASP A 61 5.60 -18.95 -16.18
C ASP A 61 5.48 -17.52 -15.65
N VAL A 62 4.25 -17.01 -15.55
CA VAL A 62 3.97 -15.68 -15.01
C VAL A 62 3.84 -15.72 -13.49
N LYS A 63 4.46 -14.75 -12.80
CA LYS A 63 4.34 -14.56 -11.35
C LYS A 63 3.82 -13.16 -11.03
N ALA A 64 2.96 -13.08 -10.01
CA ALA A 64 2.51 -11.81 -9.46
C ALA A 64 3.40 -11.43 -8.26
N ARG A 65 3.93 -10.22 -8.28
CA ARG A 65 4.68 -9.61 -7.17
C ARG A 65 3.88 -8.46 -6.58
N PHE A 66 3.82 -8.38 -5.26
CA PHE A 66 3.05 -7.37 -4.55
C PHE A 66 3.98 -6.43 -3.78
N ILE A 67 3.80 -5.13 -3.99
CA ILE A 67 4.60 -4.10 -3.34
C ILE A 67 3.66 -3.10 -2.67
N PRO A 68 3.59 -3.07 -1.33
CA PRO A 68 2.89 -2.03 -0.61
C PRO A 68 3.61 -0.68 -0.78
N ILE A 69 2.90 0.30 -1.32
CA ILE A 69 3.40 1.67 -1.52
C ILE A 69 2.63 2.60 -0.59
N MET A 70 3.37 3.37 0.19
CA MET A 70 2.87 4.39 1.12
C MET A 70 3.81 5.60 1.14
N CYS A 71 3.42 6.67 1.84
CA CYS A 71 4.33 7.79 2.11
C CYS A 71 5.62 7.27 2.75
N GLN A 72 6.77 7.61 2.17
CA GLN A 72 8.08 7.16 2.66
C GLN A 72 8.63 8.04 3.79
N HIS A 73 7.91 9.11 4.15
CA HIS A 73 8.35 10.09 5.14
C HIS A 73 9.78 10.56 4.90
N CYS A 74 10.06 10.93 3.65
CA CYS A 74 11.35 11.49 3.25
C CYS A 74 11.68 12.71 4.14
N GLY A 75 12.93 12.80 4.58
CA GLY A 75 13.44 13.92 5.37
C GLY A 75 13.66 15.19 4.57
#